data_AF-A0A024UC56-F1
#
_entry.id   AF-A0A024UC56-F1
#
_cell.length_a   1.000
_cell.length_b   1.000
_cell.length_c   1.000
_cell.angle_alpha   90.00
_cell.angle_beta   90.00
_cell.angle_gamma   90.00
#
_symmetry.space_group_name_H-M   'P 1'
#
loop_
_entity.id
_entity.type
_entity.pdbx_description
1 polymer ?
#
loop_
_entity_poly.entity_id
_entity_poly.type
_entity_poly.pdbx_seq_one_letter_code
_entity_poly.pdbx_strand_id
1 'polypeptide(L)'
;MMSSQFRICIRIRKILHGCVNANMAELATLARGDPAGAAWHSSLQAFCGKYGGTRVQQLAPHENVPQGASSFDWDRSAKRAAVTNVWSQLQKQAEDSSDTLLSLTVVKIFMRDRMHIDVLLSLEALELFVRLAEHAADEPAALEAIKCAINSVIARPAFVAAVLATPTYDHIFHLTTLARPFEFHTLVWKLLLATFEHPAAIERVERTLHGYACVLPTLAYCMQPTELFLKDVDRIALATELLKVLYVFASTWQNATHLPPDIDSTADSAMALLSSTLALPNTQSVLDFKLQAANVLLIVQYPALVDRFVAHDGVKHAVAFVEYAIMKVRVEKTQEPSIVTPLVIGLHQLAKNNAHGFETLKRAIFAGRAPGDSTSLAVANAPPLTHAKPNLPLSQLPMSPPSLVKGSLHESMCAFMTSTNTDLKRCVSEFLFTLCHNNALEFTHCTGLGNAVALLRLKGIM
;
A
#
# COMPACT_ATOMS: atom_id res chain seq x y z
N MET A 1 -20.00 3.47 0.97
CA MET A 1 -19.64 2.31 0.11
C MET A 1 -18.13 2.31 -0.13
N MET A 2 -17.31 2.03 0.90
CA MET A 2 -15.86 1.85 0.70
C MET A 2 -15.65 0.42 0.18
N SER A 3 -15.53 0.29 -1.14
CA SER A 3 -15.52 -0.99 -1.86
C SER A 3 -14.18 -1.72 -1.69
N SER A 4 -14.12 -2.95 -2.19
CA SER A 4 -13.00 -3.91 -2.11
C SER A 4 -11.57 -3.36 -2.27
N GLN A 5 -11.37 -2.19 -2.89
CA GLN A 5 -10.09 -1.50 -2.99
C GLN A 5 -9.47 -1.11 -1.64
N PHE A 6 -10.27 -0.77 -0.62
CA PHE A 6 -9.77 -0.46 0.72
C PHE A 6 -9.12 -1.69 1.39
N ARG A 7 -9.75 -2.86 1.22
CA ARG A 7 -9.22 -4.16 1.70
C ARG A 7 -8.00 -4.63 0.91
N ILE A 8 -7.82 -4.17 -0.33
CA ILE A 8 -6.65 -4.50 -1.17
C ILE A 8 -5.41 -3.71 -0.74
N CYS A 9 -5.57 -2.43 -0.33
CA CYS A 9 -4.44 -1.60 0.13
C CYS A 9 -3.96 -1.99 1.54
N ILE A 10 -4.88 -2.40 2.43
CA ILE A 10 -4.56 -2.95 3.76
C ILE A 10 -4.32 -4.46 3.66
N ARG A 11 -3.45 -4.90 2.74
CA ARG A 11 -2.87 -6.24 2.81
C ARG A 11 -1.81 -6.26 3.92
N ILE A 12 -2.27 -6.31 5.17
CA ILE A 12 -1.44 -6.84 6.25
C ILE A 12 -1.24 -8.31 5.91
N ARG A 13 -0.03 -8.67 5.43
CA ARG A 13 0.33 -10.07 5.22
C ARG A 13 0.02 -10.81 6.51
N LYS A 14 -0.94 -11.75 6.47
CA LYS A 14 -1.06 -12.77 7.51
C LYS A 14 0.32 -13.42 7.63
N ILE A 15 0.94 -13.28 8.79
CA ILE A 15 2.10 -14.05 9.16
C ILE A 15 1.59 -15.48 9.37
N LEU A 16 1.48 -16.23 8.27
CA LEU A 16 1.21 -17.67 8.30
C LEU A 16 2.57 -18.36 8.37
N HIS A 17 2.87 -18.95 9.53
CA HIS A 17 4.08 -19.71 9.76
C HIS A 17 3.75 -21.14 10.20
N GLY A 18 4.69 -22.02 9.89
CA GLY A 18 4.52 -23.46 9.81
C GLY A 18 4.23 -24.18 11.12
N CYS A 19 3.87 -25.45 10.94
CA CYS A 19 3.48 -26.38 11.99
C CYS A 19 4.66 -26.67 12.94
N VAL A 20 4.47 -26.46 14.23
CA VAL A 20 5.38 -26.93 15.29
C VAL A 20 4.54 -27.72 16.28
N ASN A 21 4.81 -29.03 16.39
CA ASN A 21 4.23 -29.86 17.45
C ASN A 21 4.55 -29.23 18.81
N ALA A 22 3.51 -28.81 19.53
CA ALA A 22 3.69 -28.09 20.77
C ALA A 22 4.22 -29.04 21.86
N ASN A 23 5.31 -28.66 22.53
CA ASN A 23 5.65 -29.38 23.77
C ASN A 23 4.76 -28.79 24.86
N MET A 24 4.11 -29.68 25.61
CA MET A 24 3.18 -29.31 26.66
C MET A 24 3.88 -28.80 27.94
N ALA A 25 5.19 -28.97 28.08
CA ALA A 25 5.92 -28.73 29.33
C ALA A 25 6.09 -27.25 29.67
N GLU A 26 6.48 -26.41 28.70
CA GLU A 26 6.62 -24.97 28.88
C GLU A 26 5.24 -24.33 29.09
N LEU A 27 4.26 -24.73 28.27
CA LEU A 27 2.88 -24.28 28.41
C LEU A 27 2.30 -24.64 29.78
N ALA A 28 2.53 -25.87 30.26
CA ALA A 28 2.12 -26.29 31.60
C ALA A 28 2.80 -25.48 32.71
N THR A 29 4.06 -25.09 32.53
CA THR A 29 4.79 -24.27 33.51
C THR A 29 4.24 -22.85 33.55
N LEU A 30 3.98 -22.23 32.40
CA LEU A 30 3.31 -20.94 32.32
C LEU A 30 1.87 -21.00 32.88
N ALA A 31 1.17 -22.12 32.68
CA ALA A 31 -0.17 -22.35 33.23
C ALA A 31 -0.20 -22.51 34.76
N ARG A 32 0.89 -22.99 35.40
CA ARG A 32 0.98 -23.08 36.86
C ARG A 32 1.14 -21.73 37.55
N GLY A 33 1.71 -20.73 36.87
CA GLY A 33 1.72 -19.34 37.34
C GLY A 33 2.61 -19.08 38.55
N ASP A 34 3.82 -19.66 38.59
CA ASP A 34 4.83 -19.36 39.62
C ASP A 34 5.95 -18.47 39.06
N PRO A 35 5.78 -17.13 39.04
CA PRO A 35 6.75 -16.21 38.45
C PRO A 35 8.03 -16.02 39.28
N ALA A 36 8.04 -16.46 40.55
CA ALA A 36 9.23 -16.37 41.41
C ALA A 36 10.18 -17.58 41.24
N GLY A 37 9.69 -18.67 40.63
CA GLY A 37 10.52 -19.84 40.34
C GLY A 37 11.47 -19.60 39.16
N ALA A 38 12.72 -20.07 39.28
CA ALA A 38 13.70 -20.07 38.18
C ALA A 38 13.20 -20.76 36.89
N ALA A 39 12.21 -21.64 37.02
CA ALA A 39 11.53 -22.31 35.93
C ALA A 39 10.67 -21.35 35.07
N TRP A 40 10.17 -20.24 35.60
CA TRP A 40 9.32 -19.29 34.86
C TRP A 40 10.10 -18.58 33.76
N HIS A 41 11.19 -17.90 34.13
CA HIS A 41 12.06 -17.20 33.18
C HIS A 41 12.58 -18.17 32.10
N SER A 42 13.04 -19.35 32.52
CA SER A 42 13.52 -20.40 31.61
C SER A 42 12.42 -20.88 30.66
N SER A 43 11.18 -20.99 31.13
CA SER A 43 10.03 -21.38 30.29
C SER A 43 9.65 -20.29 29.30
N LEU A 44 9.67 -19.01 29.72
CA LEU A 44 9.45 -17.89 28.80
C LEU A 44 10.50 -17.89 27.69
N GLN A 45 11.79 -18.01 28.04
CA GLN A 45 12.89 -18.09 27.06
C GLN A 45 12.73 -19.29 26.11
N ALA A 46 12.47 -20.49 26.64
CA ALA A 46 12.29 -21.68 25.82
C ALA A 46 11.08 -21.56 24.88
N PHE A 47 9.97 -21.01 25.37
CA PHE A 47 8.78 -20.76 24.57
C PHE A 47 9.06 -19.74 23.45
N CYS A 48 9.76 -18.65 23.76
CA CYS A 48 10.19 -17.66 22.76
C CYS A 48 11.14 -18.27 21.73
N GLY A 49 12.13 -19.07 22.13
CA GLY A 49 13.07 -19.71 21.21
C GLY A 49 12.38 -20.70 20.27
N LYS A 50 11.38 -21.44 20.77
CA LYS A 50 10.67 -22.45 19.99
C LYS A 50 9.63 -21.87 19.02
N TYR A 51 8.92 -20.81 19.42
CA TYR A 51 7.78 -20.29 18.66
C TYR A 51 7.96 -18.85 18.15
N GLY A 52 9.01 -18.15 18.58
CA GLY A 52 9.27 -16.74 18.28
C GLY A 52 10.00 -16.49 16.95
N GLY A 53 10.44 -17.55 16.26
CA GLY A 53 11.33 -17.47 15.08
C GLY A 53 11.00 -16.38 14.05
N THR A 54 12.04 -15.62 13.70
CA THR A 54 12.10 -14.61 12.63
C THR A 54 12.86 -15.15 11.42
N ARG A 55 12.15 -15.41 10.31
CA ARG A 55 12.56 -15.40 8.87
C ARG A 55 13.87 -16.02 8.34
N VAL A 56 14.87 -16.44 9.13
CA VAL A 56 16.22 -16.76 8.59
C VAL A 56 16.47 -18.25 8.30
N GLN A 57 15.63 -19.18 8.76
CA GLN A 57 15.91 -20.63 8.60
C GLN A 57 15.19 -21.35 7.44
N GLN A 58 14.49 -20.65 6.54
CA GLN A 58 13.69 -21.29 5.48
C GLN A 58 14.18 -21.01 4.04
N LEU A 59 15.48 -20.80 3.82
CA LEU A 59 16.09 -20.69 2.49
C LEU A 59 16.65 -22.02 1.94
N ALA A 60 16.21 -23.18 2.45
CA ALA A 60 16.47 -24.45 1.79
C ALA A 60 15.43 -24.67 0.67
N PRO A 61 15.85 -24.88 -0.59
CA PRO A 61 14.93 -25.09 -1.70
C PRO A 61 14.44 -26.55 -1.74
N HIS A 62 13.17 -26.71 -2.14
CA HIS A 62 12.49 -27.97 -2.49
C HIS A 62 12.31 -28.99 -1.35
N GLU A 63 11.09 -29.08 -0.85
CA GLU A 63 10.31 -30.34 -0.87
C GLU A 63 8.84 -30.08 -0.51
N ASN A 64 7.97 -30.92 -1.07
CA ASN A 64 6.51 -30.81 -1.06
C ASN A 64 5.93 -30.65 0.35
N VAL A 65 5.40 -29.46 0.68
CA VAL A 65 4.56 -29.27 1.87
C VAL A 65 3.09 -29.26 1.43
N PRO A 66 2.24 -30.15 1.96
CA PRO A 66 0.82 -30.19 1.62
C PRO A 66 0.14 -28.88 2.03
N GLN A 67 -0.71 -28.36 1.14
CA GLN A 67 -1.69 -27.32 1.49
C GLN A 67 -2.72 -27.91 2.45
N GLY A 68 -2.54 -27.68 3.75
CA GLY A 68 -3.46 -28.07 4.81
C GLY A 68 -3.27 -27.16 6.04
N ALA A 69 -4.38 -26.78 6.67
CA ALA A 69 -4.51 -25.74 7.69
C ALA A 69 -3.43 -25.75 8.81
N SER A 70 -2.85 -24.57 9.08
CA SER A 70 -2.00 -24.33 10.24
C SER A 70 -2.87 -24.04 11.48
N SER A 71 -3.14 -25.04 12.33
CA SER A 71 -3.70 -24.81 13.67
C SER A 71 -2.64 -25.06 14.73
N PHE A 72 -2.44 -24.09 15.63
CA PHE A 72 -1.82 -24.34 16.92
C PHE A 72 -2.78 -25.22 17.73
N ASP A 73 -2.48 -26.52 17.86
CA ASP A 73 -3.30 -27.43 18.67
C ASP A 73 -2.74 -27.45 20.10
N TRP A 74 -3.14 -26.46 20.89
CA TRP A 74 -2.76 -26.33 22.30
C TRP A 74 -3.88 -26.86 23.19
N ASP A 75 -3.51 -27.45 24.33
CA ASP A 75 -4.50 -27.70 25.38
C ASP A 75 -5.16 -26.38 25.78
N ARG A 76 -6.48 -26.31 25.57
CA ARG A 76 -7.24 -25.07 25.71
C ARG A 76 -7.25 -24.54 27.14
N SER A 77 -7.24 -25.45 28.12
CA SER A 77 -7.27 -25.10 29.54
C SER A 77 -5.92 -24.54 30.00
N ALA A 78 -4.83 -25.21 29.63
CA ALA A 78 -3.46 -24.79 29.89
C ALA A 78 -3.16 -23.47 29.17
N LYS A 79 -3.59 -23.29 27.92
CA LYS A 79 -3.47 -22.02 27.20
C LYS A 79 -4.15 -20.88 27.96
N ARG A 80 -5.42 -21.06 28.34
CA ARG A 80 -6.19 -20.01 29.04
C ARG A 80 -5.52 -19.61 30.35
N ALA A 81 -5.06 -20.59 31.13
CA ALA A 81 -4.33 -20.34 32.37
C ALA A 81 -2.99 -19.62 32.11
N ALA A 82 -2.20 -20.09 31.14
CA ALA A 82 -0.93 -19.48 30.77
C ALA A 82 -1.09 -18.03 30.28
N VAL A 83 -2.09 -17.76 29.43
CA VAL A 83 -2.44 -16.40 28.98
C VAL A 83 -2.73 -15.50 30.18
N THR A 84 -3.56 -15.97 31.12
CA THR A 84 -3.95 -15.20 32.31
C THR A 84 -2.73 -14.90 33.20
N ASN A 85 -1.87 -15.90 33.42
CA ASN A 85 -0.70 -15.74 34.28
C ASN A 85 0.36 -14.83 33.66
N VAL A 86 0.67 -15.02 32.37
CA VAL A 86 1.62 -14.17 31.64
C VAL A 86 1.11 -12.73 31.57
N TRP A 87 -0.19 -12.54 31.32
CA TRP A 87 -0.83 -11.22 31.35
C TRP A 87 -0.69 -10.56 32.74
N SER A 88 -1.06 -11.27 33.81
CA SER A 88 -0.94 -10.75 35.18
C SER A 88 0.50 -10.37 35.52
N GLN A 89 1.47 -11.12 35.00
CA GLN A 89 2.87 -10.82 35.26
C GLN A 89 3.38 -9.63 34.45
N LEU A 90 2.96 -9.51 33.19
CA LEU A 90 3.27 -8.34 32.37
C LEU A 90 2.72 -7.04 33.01
N GLN A 91 1.53 -7.08 33.62
CA GLN A 91 0.96 -5.92 34.33
C GLN A 91 1.81 -5.46 35.53
N LYS A 92 2.58 -6.37 36.14
CA LYS A 92 3.41 -6.10 37.33
C LYS A 92 4.87 -5.78 36.99
N GLN A 93 5.29 -6.05 35.76
CA GLN A 93 6.66 -5.83 35.32
C GLN A 93 6.93 -4.33 35.16
N ALA A 94 8.11 -3.91 35.61
CA ALA A 94 8.62 -2.58 35.30
C ALA A 94 9.00 -2.51 33.81
N GLU A 95 8.95 -1.31 33.25
CA GLU A 95 9.21 -1.03 31.83
C GLU A 95 10.61 -1.49 31.38
N ASP A 96 11.56 -1.64 32.31
CA ASP A 96 12.97 -1.98 32.06
C ASP A 96 13.36 -3.43 32.40
N SER A 97 12.39 -4.31 32.69
CA SER A 97 12.70 -5.72 33.01
C SER A 97 13.03 -6.53 31.74
N SER A 98 14.10 -7.33 31.78
CA SER A 98 14.40 -8.33 30.72
C SER A 98 13.25 -9.31 30.48
N ASP A 99 12.41 -9.51 31.50
CA ASP A 99 11.24 -10.38 31.41
C ASP A 99 10.09 -9.73 30.65
N THR A 100 10.07 -8.39 30.50
CA THR A 100 9.03 -7.66 29.76
C THR A 100 9.04 -8.07 28.29
N LEU A 101 10.21 -8.07 27.65
CA LEU A 101 10.36 -8.51 26.25
C LEU A 101 9.91 -9.97 26.07
N LEU A 102 10.30 -10.85 26.98
CA LEU A 102 9.93 -12.26 26.93
C LEU A 102 8.42 -12.45 27.11
N SER A 103 7.82 -11.78 28.10
CA SER A 103 6.36 -11.77 28.32
C SER A 103 5.62 -11.27 27.08
N LEU A 104 6.03 -10.12 26.51
CA LEU A 104 5.45 -9.57 25.28
C LEU A 104 5.55 -10.54 24.11
N THR A 105 6.69 -11.21 23.96
CA THR A 105 6.89 -12.21 22.90
C THR A 105 5.95 -13.39 23.06
N VAL A 106 5.79 -13.92 24.27
CA VAL A 106 4.85 -15.00 24.58
C VAL A 106 3.40 -14.55 24.33
N VAL A 107 3.02 -13.35 24.77
CA VAL A 107 1.71 -12.73 24.51
C VAL A 107 1.45 -12.66 23.00
N LYS A 108 2.39 -12.13 22.21
CA LYS A 108 2.27 -12.06 20.75
C LYS A 108 2.07 -13.45 20.13
N ILE A 109 2.81 -14.45 20.60
CA ILE A 109 2.67 -15.84 20.12
C ILE A 109 1.26 -16.35 20.44
N PHE A 110 0.76 -16.14 21.66
CA PHE A 110 -0.60 -16.55 22.03
C PHE A 110 -1.66 -15.89 21.16
N MET A 111 -1.48 -14.62 20.79
CA MET A 111 -2.41 -13.88 19.94
C MET A 111 -2.47 -14.35 18.47
N ARG A 112 -1.54 -15.20 18.03
CA ARG A 112 -1.60 -15.83 16.69
C ARG A 112 -2.81 -16.77 16.57
N ASP A 113 -3.14 -17.45 17.66
CA ASP A 113 -4.36 -18.23 17.80
C ASP A 113 -5.39 -17.45 18.60
N ARG A 114 -6.48 -17.04 17.94
CA ARG A 114 -7.51 -16.14 18.49
C ARG A 114 -8.38 -16.76 19.59
N MET A 115 -8.17 -18.04 19.92
CA MET A 115 -8.91 -18.73 20.98
C MET A 115 -8.37 -18.39 22.38
N HIS A 116 -9.25 -18.07 23.34
CA HIS A 116 -8.92 -17.91 24.77
C HIS A 116 -7.87 -16.81 25.07
N ILE A 117 -7.93 -15.72 24.33
CA ILE A 117 -7.05 -14.54 24.51
C ILE A 117 -7.85 -13.28 24.87
N ASP A 118 -9.08 -13.41 25.37
CA ASP A 118 -10.01 -12.31 25.58
C ASP A 118 -9.41 -11.16 26.42
N VAL A 119 -8.62 -11.51 27.43
CA VAL A 119 -7.91 -10.54 28.28
C VAL A 119 -6.91 -9.68 27.49
N LEU A 120 -6.22 -10.26 26.50
CA LEU A 120 -5.24 -9.58 25.63
C LEU A 120 -5.90 -8.74 24.53
N LEU A 121 -7.21 -8.91 24.38
CA LEU A 121 -8.06 -8.19 23.42
C LEU A 121 -8.89 -7.08 24.09
N SER A 122 -8.63 -6.80 25.36
CA SER A 122 -9.29 -5.73 26.13
C SER A 122 -8.69 -4.35 25.83
N LEU A 123 -9.40 -3.30 26.23
CA LEU A 123 -8.89 -1.93 26.18
C LEU A 123 -7.68 -1.77 27.12
N GLU A 124 -7.76 -2.35 28.31
CA GLU A 124 -6.67 -2.37 29.31
C GLU A 124 -5.39 -3.00 28.73
N ALA A 125 -5.53 -4.07 27.94
CA ALA A 125 -4.40 -4.68 27.26
C ALA A 125 -3.76 -3.76 26.21
N LEU A 126 -4.59 -3.11 25.38
CA LEU A 126 -4.09 -2.16 24.41
C LEU A 126 -3.37 -0.99 25.10
N GLU A 127 -3.94 -0.44 26.18
CA GLU A 127 -3.35 0.64 26.96
C GLU A 127 -1.98 0.25 27.54
N LEU A 128 -1.86 -0.96 28.08
CA LEU A 128 -0.57 -1.46 28.56
C LEU A 128 0.44 -1.59 27.41
N PHE A 129 0.05 -2.16 26.27
CA PHE A 129 0.95 -2.30 25.12
C PHE A 129 1.41 -0.95 24.57
N VAL A 130 0.53 0.05 24.50
CA VAL A 130 0.88 1.41 24.05
C VAL A 130 1.84 2.06 25.04
N ARG A 131 1.57 1.96 26.35
CA ARG A 131 2.45 2.50 27.39
C ARG A 131 3.84 1.87 27.37
N LEU A 132 3.91 0.54 27.24
CA LEU A 132 5.19 -0.18 27.13
C LEU A 132 5.93 0.22 25.84
N ALA A 133 5.23 0.40 24.72
CA ALA A 133 5.84 0.86 23.48
C ALA A 133 6.44 2.28 23.60
N GLU A 134 5.80 3.15 24.38
CA GLU A 134 6.24 4.50 24.64
C GLU A 134 7.48 4.53 25.54
N HIS A 135 7.42 3.84 26.68
CA HIS A 135 8.36 4.02 27.79
C HIS A 135 9.47 2.97 27.87
N ALA A 136 9.39 1.84 27.16
CA ALA A 136 10.41 0.79 27.26
C ALA A 136 11.83 1.32 26.98
N ALA A 137 12.78 1.04 27.88
CA ALA A 137 14.17 1.45 27.70
C ALA A 137 14.84 0.76 26.50
N ASP A 138 14.49 -0.50 26.21
CA ASP A 138 15.06 -1.24 25.09
C ASP A 138 14.13 -1.23 23.85
N GLU A 139 14.74 -1.03 22.67
CA GLU A 139 14.02 -1.02 21.40
C GLU A 139 13.29 -2.33 21.09
N PRO A 140 13.84 -3.53 21.37
CA PRO A 140 13.14 -4.78 21.14
C PRO A 140 11.82 -4.89 21.90
N ALA A 141 11.76 -4.51 23.19
CA ALA A 141 10.51 -4.52 23.95
C ALA A 141 9.50 -3.53 23.36
N ALA A 142 9.95 -2.33 22.98
CA ALA A 142 9.09 -1.32 22.36
C ALA A 142 8.47 -1.84 21.04
N LEU A 143 9.28 -2.46 20.18
CA LEU A 143 8.82 -3.08 18.93
C LEU A 143 7.84 -4.24 19.18
N GLU A 144 8.12 -5.07 20.17
CA GLU A 144 7.28 -6.21 20.51
C GLU A 144 5.93 -5.78 21.10
N ALA A 145 5.92 -4.71 21.91
CA ALA A 145 4.71 -4.10 22.44
C ALA A 145 3.78 -3.57 21.32
N ILE A 146 4.32 -2.88 20.31
CA ILE A 146 3.49 -2.46 19.16
C ILE A 146 2.96 -3.67 18.38
N LYS A 147 3.74 -4.73 18.22
CA LYS A 147 3.26 -5.96 17.56
C LYS A 147 2.08 -6.58 18.32
N CYS A 148 2.09 -6.57 19.64
CA CYS A 148 0.95 -6.94 20.47
C CYS A 148 -0.25 -6.01 20.23
N ALA A 149 -0.05 -4.69 20.26
CA ALA A 149 -1.10 -3.69 20.01
C ALA A 149 -1.77 -3.87 18.63
N ILE A 150 -0.98 -4.09 17.58
CA ILE A 150 -1.47 -4.39 16.23
C ILE A 150 -2.39 -5.61 16.26
N ASN A 151 -1.96 -6.70 16.91
CA ASN A 151 -2.75 -7.91 17.01
C ASN A 151 -4.07 -7.69 17.77
N SER A 152 -4.12 -6.79 18.75
CA SER A 152 -5.35 -6.45 19.49
C SER A 152 -6.40 -5.76 18.63
N VAL A 153 -5.99 -4.99 17.62
CA VAL A 153 -6.90 -4.19 16.78
C VAL A 153 -7.32 -4.91 15.49
N ILE A 154 -6.42 -5.69 14.87
CA ILE A 154 -6.67 -6.33 13.57
C ILE A 154 -8.00 -7.10 13.56
N ALA A 155 -8.81 -6.83 12.53
CA ALA A 155 -10.09 -7.46 12.26
C ALA A 155 -11.16 -7.28 13.37
N ARG A 156 -11.07 -6.20 14.16
CA ARG A 156 -12.04 -5.86 15.22
C ARG A 156 -12.55 -4.41 15.11
N PRO A 157 -13.34 -4.06 14.08
CA PRO A 157 -13.81 -2.68 13.89
C PRO A 157 -14.61 -2.11 15.08
N ALA A 158 -15.43 -2.94 15.75
CA ALA A 158 -16.19 -2.51 16.93
C ALA A 158 -15.30 -2.15 18.13
N PHE A 159 -14.13 -2.79 18.24
CA PHE A 159 -13.15 -2.46 19.28
C PHE A 159 -12.51 -1.09 19.01
N VAL A 160 -12.26 -0.75 17.75
CA VAL A 160 -11.72 0.58 17.37
C VAL A 160 -12.65 1.71 17.83
N ALA A 161 -13.96 1.55 17.73
CA ALA A 161 -14.92 2.53 18.23
C ALA A 161 -14.78 2.78 19.74
N ALA A 162 -14.53 1.72 20.53
CA ALA A 162 -14.29 1.84 21.96
C ALA A 162 -12.94 2.54 22.26
N VAL A 163 -11.88 2.22 21.50
CA VAL A 163 -10.57 2.88 21.65
C VAL A 163 -10.67 4.37 21.32
N LEU A 164 -11.40 4.74 20.26
CA LEU A 164 -11.62 6.14 19.87
C LEU A 164 -12.36 6.96 20.93
N ALA A 165 -13.13 6.31 21.81
CA ALA A 165 -13.80 6.98 22.93
C ALA A 165 -12.86 7.26 24.12
N THR A 166 -11.58 6.93 24.01
CA THR A 166 -10.58 7.07 25.08
C THR A 166 -9.35 7.86 24.62
N PRO A 167 -8.57 8.44 25.56
CA PRO A 167 -7.30 9.10 25.23
C PRO A 167 -6.26 8.17 24.58
N THR A 168 -6.42 6.86 24.73
CA THR A 168 -5.51 5.82 24.21
C THR A 168 -5.26 5.97 22.71
N TYR A 169 -6.26 6.39 21.94
CA TYR A 169 -6.08 6.59 20.50
C TYR A 169 -5.11 7.74 20.18
N ASP A 170 -5.17 8.84 20.94
CA ASP A 170 -4.27 9.96 20.79
C ASP A 170 -2.84 9.58 21.24
N HIS A 171 -2.70 8.75 22.28
CA HIS A 171 -1.39 8.18 22.67
C HIS A 171 -0.79 7.29 21.58
N ILE A 172 -1.60 6.47 20.88
CA ILE A 172 -1.13 5.69 19.72
C ILE A 172 -0.54 6.62 18.66
N PHE A 173 -1.19 7.75 18.39
CA PHE A 173 -0.67 8.73 17.44
C PHE A 173 0.57 9.45 17.98
N HIS A 174 0.64 9.74 19.27
CA HIS A 174 1.82 10.32 19.91
C HIS A 174 3.09 9.48 19.70
N LEU A 175 2.97 8.15 19.63
CA LEU A 175 4.10 7.26 19.32
C LEU A 175 4.81 7.62 17.99
N THR A 176 4.11 8.27 17.04
CA THR A 176 4.72 8.73 15.78
C THR A 176 5.78 9.82 15.98
N THR A 177 5.78 10.49 17.13
CA THR A 177 6.65 11.63 17.46
C THR A 177 7.90 11.24 18.26
N LEU A 178 7.95 10.01 18.77
CA LEU A 178 9.05 9.53 19.59
C LEU A 178 10.32 9.34 18.76
N ALA A 179 11.48 9.61 19.35
CA ALA A 179 12.78 9.37 18.73
C ALA A 179 13.11 7.86 18.76
N ARG A 180 12.57 7.10 17.80
CA ARG A 180 12.74 5.65 17.68
C ARG A 180 13.17 5.26 16.25
N PRO A 181 13.66 4.01 16.02
CA PRO A 181 14.07 3.56 14.69
C PRO A 181 12.92 3.51 13.67
N PHE A 182 13.25 3.49 12.37
CA PHE A 182 12.26 3.40 11.29
C PHE A 182 11.34 2.17 11.40
N GLU A 183 11.85 1.03 11.90
CA GLU A 183 11.03 -0.17 12.13
C GLU A 183 9.88 0.12 13.11
N PHE A 184 10.16 0.88 14.19
CA PHE A 184 9.17 1.26 15.19
C PHE A 184 8.06 2.09 14.55
N HIS A 185 8.42 3.15 13.83
CA HIS A 185 7.44 4.00 13.15
C HIS A 185 6.65 3.23 12.09
N THR A 186 7.28 2.28 11.39
CA THR A 186 6.58 1.39 10.44
C THR A 186 5.47 0.60 11.14
N LEU A 187 5.72 0.10 12.34
CA LEU A 187 4.72 -0.63 13.13
C LEU A 187 3.64 0.30 13.68
N VAL A 188 3.99 1.50 14.16
CA VAL A 188 2.99 2.50 14.61
C VAL A 188 2.02 2.84 13.47
N TRP A 189 2.52 3.12 12.27
CA TRP A 189 1.67 3.42 11.12
C TRP A 189 0.84 2.21 10.67
N LYS A 190 1.35 0.98 10.82
CA LYS A 190 0.54 -0.24 10.60
C LYS A 190 -0.59 -0.38 11.61
N LEU A 191 -0.35 -0.04 12.88
CA LEU A 191 -1.39 -0.02 13.91
C LEU A 191 -2.48 1.00 13.55
N LEU A 192 -2.09 2.23 13.18
CA LEU A 192 -3.02 3.27 12.75
C LEU A 192 -3.79 2.84 11.49
N LEU A 193 -3.13 2.33 10.46
CA LEU A 193 -3.78 1.81 9.25
C LEU A 193 -4.78 0.69 9.55
N ALA A 194 -4.49 -0.20 10.50
CA ALA A 194 -5.42 -1.24 10.91
C ALA A 194 -6.71 -0.67 11.55
N THR A 195 -6.65 0.54 12.13
CA THR A 195 -7.83 1.22 12.68
C THR A 195 -8.67 1.92 11.62
N PHE A 196 -8.11 2.23 10.45
CA PHE A 196 -8.79 2.98 9.38
C PHE A 196 -9.90 2.21 8.68
N GLU A 197 -10.10 0.93 8.98
CA GLU A 197 -11.37 0.26 8.65
C GLU A 197 -12.59 0.96 9.28
N HIS A 198 -12.37 1.71 10.36
CA HIS A 198 -13.39 2.55 11.00
C HIS A 198 -13.27 4.01 10.50
N PRO A 199 -14.27 4.59 9.82
CA PRO A 199 -14.18 5.94 9.25
C PRO A 199 -13.84 7.04 10.26
N ALA A 200 -14.35 6.95 11.50
CA ALA A 200 -14.03 7.94 12.54
C ALA A 200 -12.55 7.93 12.95
N ALA A 201 -11.83 6.81 12.76
CA ALA A 201 -10.38 6.75 12.99
C ALA A 201 -9.64 7.56 11.93
N ILE A 202 -10.07 7.47 10.66
CA ILE A 202 -9.52 8.29 9.57
C ILE A 202 -9.75 9.77 9.89
N GLU A 203 -10.98 10.15 10.22
CA GLU A 203 -11.33 11.53 10.54
C GLU A 203 -10.54 12.07 11.76
N ARG A 204 -10.38 11.26 12.81
CA ARG A 204 -9.60 11.63 14.00
C ARG A 204 -8.16 11.95 13.62
N VAL A 205 -7.48 11.05 12.91
CA VAL A 205 -6.07 11.26 12.52
C VAL A 205 -5.92 12.39 11.53
N GLU A 206 -6.76 12.41 10.49
CA GLU A 206 -6.64 13.35 9.39
C GLU A 206 -6.95 14.80 9.82
N ARG A 207 -8.07 15.00 10.53
CA ARG A 207 -8.57 16.35 10.87
C ARG A 207 -8.16 16.81 12.26
N THR A 208 -8.27 15.94 13.26
CA THR A 208 -8.05 16.36 14.67
C THR A 208 -6.58 16.30 15.06
N LEU A 209 -5.87 15.27 14.60
CA LEU A 209 -4.45 15.06 14.92
C LEU A 209 -3.51 15.56 13.80
N HIS A 210 -4.07 16.27 12.81
CA HIS A 210 -3.34 16.89 11.70
C HIS A 210 -2.40 15.92 10.95
N GLY A 211 -2.92 14.74 10.59
CA GLY A 211 -2.14 13.64 10.00
C GLY A 211 -1.26 14.04 8.81
N TYR A 212 -1.72 14.93 7.93
CA TYR A 212 -0.91 15.43 6.80
C TYR A 212 0.37 16.15 7.24
N ALA A 213 0.30 16.93 8.33
CA ALA A 213 1.45 17.64 8.89
C ALA A 213 2.50 16.70 9.51
N CYS A 214 2.11 15.47 9.85
CA CYS A 214 3.04 14.42 10.29
C CYS A 214 3.55 13.58 9.10
N VAL A 215 2.65 13.13 8.22
CA VAL A 215 2.95 12.17 7.15
C VAL A 215 3.84 12.78 6.07
N LEU A 216 3.55 13.99 5.58
CA LEU A 216 4.28 14.57 4.45
C LEU A 216 5.75 14.88 4.81
N PRO A 217 6.07 15.54 5.94
CA PRO A 217 7.46 15.77 6.32
C PRO A 217 8.22 14.48 6.63
N THR A 218 7.56 13.50 7.26
CA THR A 218 8.19 12.20 7.56
C THR A 218 8.52 11.45 6.27
N LEU A 219 7.62 11.41 5.30
CA LEU A 219 7.86 10.77 4.01
C LEU A 219 8.99 11.47 3.24
N ALA A 220 9.01 12.81 3.23
CA ALA A 220 10.10 13.58 2.65
C ALA A 220 11.45 13.28 3.33
N TYR A 221 11.46 13.18 4.66
CA TYR A 221 12.66 12.82 5.42
C TYR A 221 13.16 11.41 5.09
N CYS A 222 12.26 10.41 4.99
CA CYS A 222 12.65 9.05 4.61
C CYS A 222 13.38 9.01 3.27
N MET A 223 12.89 9.77 2.29
CA MET A 223 13.41 9.78 0.91
C MET A 223 14.73 10.53 0.73
N GLN A 224 15.22 11.23 1.78
CA GLN A 224 16.44 12.04 1.71
C GLN A 224 17.57 11.50 2.61
N PRO A 225 18.82 11.46 2.13
CA PRO A 225 19.23 11.57 0.73
C PRO A 225 18.82 10.33 -0.07
N THR A 226 18.56 10.50 -1.38
CA THR A 226 18.01 9.44 -2.24
C THR A 226 18.92 8.20 -2.30
N GLU A 227 20.23 8.37 -2.32
CA GLU A 227 21.19 7.26 -2.39
C GLU A 227 21.11 6.34 -1.16
N LEU A 228 20.82 6.92 0.00
CA LEU A 228 20.64 6.18 1.25
C LEU A 228 19.28 5.49 1.27
N PHE A 229 18.23 6.20 0.85
CA PHE A 229 16.88 5.64 0.76
C PHE A 229 16.84 4.36 -0.07
N LEU A 230 17.50 4.34 -1.24
CA LEU A 230 17.49 3.19 -2.15
C LEU A 230 18.14 1.92 -1.57
N LYS A 231 18.92 2.05 -0.49
CA LYS A 231 19.66 0.94 0.17
C LYS A 231 19.08 0.57 1.54
N ASP A 232 18.24 1.41 2.12
CA ASP A 232 17.72 1.25 3.47
C ASP A 232 16.29 0.68 3.43
N VAL A 233 16.18 -0.61 3.77
CA VAL A 233 14.92 -1.36 3.72
C VAL A 233 13.90 -0.80 4.72
N ASP A 234 14.33 -0.31 5.87
CA ASP A 234 13.44 0.17 6.92
C ASP A 234 12.87 1.55 6.56
N ARG A 235 13.67 2.42 5.93
CA ARG A 235 13.17 3.67 5.33
C ARG A 235 12.14 3.42 4.25
N ILE A 236 12.42 2.50 3.33
CA ILE A 236 11.48 2.14 2.26
C ILE A 236 10.19 1.57 2.86
N ALA A 237 10.29 0.72 3.89
CA ALA A 237 9.15 0.14 4.57
C ALA A 237 8.25 1.21 5.22
N LEU A 238 8.84 2.14 5.98
CA LEU A 238 8.10 3.25 6.58
C LEU A 238 7.45 4.12 5.50
N ALA A 239 8.22 4.56 4.51
CA ALA A 239 7.72 5.39 3.42
C ALA A 239 6.56 4.72 2.66
N THR A 240 6.60 3.40 2.51
CA THR A 240 5.54 2.62 1.89
C THR A 240 4.26 2.62 2.74
N GLU A 241 4.35 2.49 4.06
CA GLU A 241 3.16 2.61 4.92
C GLU A 241 2.59 4.03 4.92
N LEU A 242 3.45 5.07 4.90
CA LEU A 242 3.03 6.47 4.80
C LEU A 242 2.27 6.77 3.49
N LEU A 243 2.69 6.19 2.36
CA LEU A 243 1.94 6.33 1.10
C LEU A 243 0.56 5.65 1.17
N LYS A 244 0.42 4.54 1.90
CA LYS A 244 -0.90 3.92 2.12
C LYS A 244 -1.80 4.82 2.97
N VAL A 245 -1.23 5.50 3.97
CA VAL A 245 -1.96 6.50 4.76
C VAL A 245 -2.42 7.65 3.85
N LEU A 246 -1.54 8.19 3.00
CA LEU A 246 -1.92 9.23 2.03
C LEU A 246 -2.99 8.75 1.05
N TYR A 247 -2.96 7.49 0.63
CA TYR A 247 -4.01 6.91 -0.19
C TYR A 247 -5.37 6.89 0.54
N VAL A 248 -5.38 6.48 1.82
CA VAL A 248 -6.59 6.47 2.65
C VAL A 248 -7.12 7.91 2.84
N PHE A 249 -6.25 8.86 3.16
CA PHE A 249 -6.63 10.27 3.27
C PHE A 249 -7.16 10.82 1.94
N ALA A 250 -6.50 10.55 0.81
CA ALA A 250 -7.03 10.98 -0.48
C ALA A 250 -8.43 10.40 -0.76
N SER A 251 -8.71 9.18 -0.30
CA SER A 251 -9.98 8.48 -0.51
C SER A 251 -11.18 9.12 0.17
N THR A 252 -11.00 9.83 1.29
CA THR A 252 -12.11 10.48 2.01
C THR A 252 -12.71 11.63 1.19
N TRP A 253 -11.97 12.16 0.22
CA TRP A 253 -12.39 13.27 -0.66
C TRP A 253 -12.73 12.80 -2.06
N GLN A 254 -12.76 11.50 -2.31
CA GLN A 254 -13.19 10.99 -3.59
C GLN A 254 -14.64 11.45 -3.83
N ASN A 255 -14.84 12.27 -4.87
CA ASN A 255 -16.11 12.93 -5.24
C ASN A 255 -16.50 14.20 -4.46
N ALA A 256 -15.67 14.78 -3.59
CA ALA A 256 -15.98 16.11 -3.07
C ALA A 256 -15.91 17.18 -4.18
N THR A 257 -16.71 18.24 -4.04
CA THR A 257 -16.81 19.31 -5.05
C THR A 257 -15.66 20.31 -4.97
N HIS A 258 -15.07 20.44 -3.77
CA HIS A 258 -13.94 21.32 -3.48
C HIS A 258 -12.92 20.58 -2.64
N LEU A 259 -11.64 20.96 -2.79
CA LEU A 259 -10.58 20.51 -1.91
C LEU A 259 -10.78 21.13 -0.52
N PRO A 260 -10.66 20.34 0.57
CA PRO A 260 -10.56 20.87 1.92
C PRO A 260 -9.44 21.92 2.05
N PRO A 261 -9.62 23.01 2.81
CA PRO A 261 -8.62 24.08 2.96
C PRO A 261 -7.24 23.57 3.44
N ASP A 262 -7.23 22.62 4.38
CA ASP A 262 -6.00 22.03 4.92
C ASP A 262 -5.21 21.28 3.83
N ILE A 263 -5.92 20.67 2.87
CA ILE A 263 -5.30 19.99 1.74
C ILE A 263 -4.79 21.01 0.73
N ASP A 264 -5.54 22.07 0.46
CA ASP A 264 -5.09 23.10 -0.47
C ASP A 264 -3.72 23.66 -0.05
N SER A 265 -3.53 23.87 1.26
CA SER A 265 -2.26 24.35 1.83
C SER A 265 -1.09 23.37 1.72
N THR A 266 -1.36 22.05 1.69
CA THR A 266 -0.33 20.99 1.67
C THR A 266 -0.19 20.31 0.31
N ALA A 267 -1.09 20.60 -0.63
CA ALA A 267 -1.23 19.87 -1.88
C ALA A 267 -0.06 20.08 -2.84
N ASP A 268 0.58 21.25 -2.84
CA ASP A 268 1.79 21.43 -3.65
C ASP A 268 2.92 20.51 -3.17
N SER A 269 3.21 20.52 -1.86
CA SER A 269 4.20 19.62 -1.26
C SER A 269 3.85 18.15 -1.45
N ALA A 270 2.58 17.77 -1.33
CA ALA A 270 2.13 16.40 -1.57
C ALA A 270 2.35 15.97 -3.03
N MET A 271 2.00 16.82 -4.01
CA MET A 271 2.20 16.50 -5.43
C MET A 271 3.67 16.50 -5.83
N ALA A 272 4.48 17.41 -5.29
CA ALA A 272 5.93 17.42 -5.47
C ALA A 272 6.58 16.13 -4.94
N LEU A 273 6.18 15.68 -3.75
CA LEU A 273 6.66 14.44 -3.13
C LEU A 273 6.22 13.20 -3.91
N LEU A 274 5.00 13.20 -4.44
CA LEU A 274 4.48 12.13 -5.27
C LEU A 274 5.24 12.04 -6.60
N SER A 275 5.52 13.18 -7.24
CA SER A 275 6.37 13.23 -8.43
C SER A 275 7.78 12.74 -8.13
N SER A 276 8.38 13.21 -7.04
CA SER A 276 9.71 12.79 -6.58
C SER A 276 9.79 11.29 -6.32
N THR A 277 8.72 10.70 -5.78
CA THR A 277 8.61 9.23 -5.59
C THR A 277 8.65 8.50 -6.92
N LEU A 278 7.90 8.97 -7.91
CA LEU A 278 7.89 8.38 -9.24
C LEU A 278 9.20 8.63 -10.01
N ALA A 279 9.91 9.71 -9.70
CA ALA A 279 11.20 10.06 -10.29
C ALA A 279 12.35 9.16 -9.81
N LEU A 280 12.18 8.43 -8.70
CA LEU A 280 13.19 7.49 -8.21
C LEU A 280 13.56 6.44 -9.26
N PRO A 281 14.82 5.97 -9.28
CA PRO A 281 15.26 4.90 -10.17
C PRO A 281 14.34 3.67 -10.11
N ASN A 282 14.01 3.13 -11.28
CA ASN A 282 13.16 1.95 -11.41
C ASN A 282 13.94 0.68 -11.01
N THR A 283 13.86 0.29 -9.73
CA THR A 283 14.50 -0.92 -9.20
C THR A 283 13.48 -1.83 -8.52
N GLN A 284 13.85 -3.09 -8.30
CA GLN A 284 12.99 -4.05 -7.59
C GLN A 284 12.79 -3.65 -6.11
N SER A 285 13.76 -2.96 -5.49
CA SER A 285 13.69 -2.57 -4.07
C SER A 285 12.63 -1.50 -3.80
N VAL A 286 12.34 -0.62 -4.76
CA VAL A 286 11.34 0.44 -4.62
C VAL A 286 10.06 0.18 -5.42
N LEU A 287 9.92 -0.98 -6.07
CA LEU A 287 8.74 -1.28 -6.88
C LEU A 287 7.45 -1.15 -6.06
N ASP A 288 7.37 -1.82 -4.91
CA ASP A 288 6.19 -1.78 -4.05
C ASP A 288 5.88 -0.36 -3.55
N PHE A 289 6.93 0.41 -3.21
CA PHE A 289 6.82 1.81 -2.80
C PHE A 289 6.21 2.67 -3.92
N LYS A 290 6.76 2.59 -5.15
CA LYS A 290 6.25 3.34 -6.31
C LYS A 290 4.85 2.88 -6.73
N LEU A 291 4.49 1.61 -6.55
CA LEU A 291 3.12 1.13 -6.75
C LEU A 291 2.14 1.77 -5.76
N GLN A 292 2.54 2.01 -4.51
CA GLN A 292 1.69 2.76 -3.58
C GLN A 292 1.53 4.23 -4.01
N ALA A 293 2.57 4.86 -4.56
CA ALA A 293 2.43 6.21 -5.13
C ALA A 293 1.44 6.24 -6.29
N ALA A 294 1.45 5.21 -7.15
CA ALA A 294 0.44 5.06 -8.20
C ALA A 294 -0.98 4.90 -7.66
N ASN A 295 -1.16 4.22 -6.51
CA ASN A 295 -2.46 4.16 -5.86
C ASN A 295 -2.93 5.54 -5.40
N VAL A 296 -2.05 6.39 -4.85
CA VAL A 296 -2.41 7.77 -4.48
C VAL A 296 -2.91 8.54 -5.70
N LEU A 297 -2.26 8.40 -6.86
CA LEU A 297 -2.70 9.03 -8.11
C LEU A 297 -4.11 8.63 -8.56
N LEU A 298 -4.62 7.45 -8.20
CA LEU A 298 -5.99 7.02 -8.53
C LEU A 298 -7.07 8.00 -8.08
N ILE A 299 -6.82 8.64 -6.94
CA ILE A 299 -7.81 9.45 -6.23
C ILE A 299 -7.55 10.94 -6.44
N VAL A 300 -6.43 11.30 -7.08
CA VAL A 300 -6.13 12.65 -7.54
C VAL A 300 -6.99 12.96 -8.78
N GLN A 301 -8.27 13.26 -8.54
CA GLN A 301 -9.27 13.58 -9.57
C GLN A 301 -9.50 15.09 -9.72
N TYR A 302 -9.00 15.88 -8.77
CA TYR A 302 -9.15 17.34 -8.76
C TYR A 302 -8.20 17.98 -9.76
N PRO A 303 -8.71 18.79 -10.71
CA PRO A 303 -7.88 19.49 -11.68
C PRO A 303 -6.72 20.25 -11.03
N ALA A 304 -6.96 20.96 -9.92
CA ALA A 304 -5.92 21.70 -9.20
C ALA A 304 -4.76 20.82 -8.68
N LEU A 305 -5.03 19.58 -8.25
CA LEU A 305 -3.98 18.65 -7.83
C LEU A 305 -3.24 18.08 -9.05
N VAL A 306 -3.98 17.77 -10.12
CA VAL A 306 -3.39 17.32 -11.39
C VAL A 306 -2.47 18.39 -11.95
N ASP A 307 -2.87 19.66 -11.94
CA ASP A 307 -2.07 20.79 -12.42
C ASP A 307 -0.76 20.91 -11.64
N ARG A 308 -0.80 20.80 -10.31
CA ARG A 308 0.41 20.80 -9.46
C ARG A 308 1.31 19.60 -9.76
N PHE A 309 0.74 18.41 -9.88
CA PHE A 309 1.51 17.21 -10.22
C PHE A 309 2.18 17.31 -11.60
N VAL A 310 1.48 17.89 -12.57
CA VAL A 310 2.01 18.19 -13.91
C VAL A 310 3.13 19.22 -13.84
N ALA A 311 2.97 20.28 -13.02
CA ALA A 311 3.99 21.32 -12.82
C ALA A 311 5.30 20.76 -12.24
N HIS A 312 5.24 19.67 -11.47
CA HIS A 312 6.40 18.96 -10.90
C HIS A 312 6.92 17.83 -11.81
N ASP A 313 6.69 17.87 -13.12
CA ASP A 313 7.09 16.84 -14.11
C ASP A 313 6.50 15.43 -13.86
N GLY A 314 5.46 15.33 -13.04
CA GLY A 314 4.92 14.04 -12.58
C GLY A 314 4.45 13.12 -13.70
N VAL A 315 3.94 13.67 -14.80
CA VAL A 315 3.47 12.89 -15.97
C VAL A 315 4.61 12.10 -16.60
N LYS A 316 5.78 12.73 -16.78
CA LYS A 316 6.97 12.09 -17.36
C LYS A 316 7.45 10.93 -16.48
N HIS A 317 7.50 11.15 -15.17
CA HIS A 317 7.88 10.13 -14.20
C HIS A 317 6.88 8.97 -14.15
N ALA A 318 5.57 9.26 -14.23
CA ALA A 318 4.53 8.25 -14.29
C ALA A 318 4.65 7.37 -15.55
N VAL A 319 4.90 7.96 -16.72
CA VAL A 319 5.14 7.21 -17.98
C VAL A 319 6.31 6.25 -17.84
N ALA A 320 7.46 6.76 -17.37
CA ALA A 320 8.67 5.93 -17.18
C ALA A 320 8.43 4.78 -16.20
N PHE A 321 7.58 4.98 -15.18
CA PHE A 321 7.23 3.92 -14.23
C PHE A 321 6.25 2.91 -14.82
N VAL A 322 5.27 3.33 -15.63
CA VAL A 322 4.37 2.42 -16.35
C VAL A 322 5.14 1.50 -17.31
N GLU A 323 6.10 2.04 -18.05
CA GLU A 323 6.98 1.24 -18.92
C GLU A 323 7.69 0.13 -18.12
N TYR A 324 8.26 0.49 -16.97
CA TYR A 324 8.90 -0.46 -16.07
C TYR A 324 7.94 -1.53 -15.53
N ALA A 325 6.75 -1.13 -15.06
CA ALA A 325 5.75 -2.06 -14.55
C ALA A 325 5.28 -3.04 -15.65
N ILE A 326 5.09 -2.55 -16.88
CA ILE A 326 4.73 -3.37 -18.04
C ILE A 326 5.87 -4.34 -18.38
N MET A 327 7.12 -3.91 -18.33
CA MET A 327 8.27 -4.79 -18.51
C MET A 327 8.25 -5.93 -17.48
N LYS A 328 8.00 -5.64 -16.19
CA LYS A 328 7.86 -6.65 -15.14
C LYS A 328 6.74 -7.66 -15.39
N VAL A 329 5.62 -7.21 -15.96
CA VAL A 329 4.46 -8.07 -16.26
C VAL A 329 4.63 -8.87 -17.55
N ARG A 330 4.98 -8.21 -18.67
CA ARG A 330 4.96 -8.83 -20.01
C ARG A 330 6.27 -9.50 -20.39
N VAL A 331 7.40 -8.90 -20.01
CA VAL A 331 8.73 -9.35 -20.44
C VAL A 331 9.31 -10.30 -19.41
N GLU A 332 9.47 -9.83 -18.16
CA GLU A 332 10.07 -10.65 -17.10
C GLU A 332 9.07 -11.64 -16.48
N LYS A 333 7.76 -11.36 -16.54
CA LYS A 333 6.69 -12.15 -15.91
C LYS A 333 6.91 -12.38 -14.41
N THR A 334 7.51 -11.41 -13.74
CA THR A 334 7.77 -11.42 -12.29
C THR A 334 6.64 -10.79 -11.48
N GLN A 335 5.67 -10.17 -12.17
CA GLN A 335 4.52 -9.49 -11.56
C GLN A 335 3.21 -9.84 -12.27
N GLU A 336 2.12 -9.78 -11.51
CA GLU A 336 0.76 -9.99 -12.02
C GLU A 336 0.27 -8.76 -12.81
N PRO A 337 -0.53 -8.93 -13.88
CA PRO A 337 -1.04 -7.80 -14.67
C PRO A 337 -1.84 -6.76 -13.85
N SER A 338 -2.41 -7.16 -12.71
CA SER A 338 -3.18 -6.27 -11.83
C SER A 338 -2.38 -5.09 -11.29
N ILE A 339 -1.04 -5.16 -11.24
CA ILE A 339 -0.20 -4.03 -10.78
C ILE A 339 -0.23 -2.84 -11.76
N VAL A 340 -0.60 -3.07 -13.01
CA VAL A 340 -0.66 -2.03 -14.06
C VAL A 340 -1.98 -1.27 -14.00
N THR A 341 -3.04 -1.85 -13.43
CA THR A 341 -4.36 -1.23 -13.40
C THR A 341 -4.37 0.12 -12.68
N PRO A 342 -3.80 0.28 -11.47
CA PRO A 342 -3.75 1.57 -10.80
C PRO A 342 -3.03 2.65 -11.60
N LEU A 343 -1.93 2.27 -12.23
CA LEU A 343 -1.11 3.14 -13.07
C LEU A 343 -1.91 3.68 -14.26
N VAL A 344 -2.57 2.79 -15.00
CA VAL A 344 -3.37 3.17 -16.17
C VAL A 344 -4.53 4.08 -15.79
N ILE A 345 -5.21 3.82 -14.67
CA ILE A 345 -6.27 4.70 -14.19
C ILE A 345 -5.70 6.07 -13.81
N GLY A 346 -4.55 6.13 -13.11
CA GLY A 346 -3.86 7.38 -12.80
C GLY A 346 -3.53 8.18 -14.06
N LEU A 347 -2.91 7.54 -15.07
CA LEU A 347 -2.61 8.17 -16.36
C LEU A 347 -3.89 8.67 -17.07
N HIS A 348 -4.99 7.91 -16.99
CA HIS A 348 -6.27 8.34 -17.54
C HIS A 348 -6.80 9.59 -16.82
N GLN A 349 -6.70 9.70 -15.50
CA GLN A 349 -7.09 10.94 -14.79
C GLN A 349 -6.22 12.13 -15.21
N LEU A 350 -4.91 11.94 -15.36
CA LEU A 350 -4.00 12.98 -15.84
C LEU A 350 -4.38 13.46 -17.26
N ALA A 351 -4.70 12.53 -18.16
CA ALA A 351 -5.13 12.87 -19.52
C ALA A 351 -6.51 13.54 -19.56
N LYS A 352 -7.43 13.13 -18.70
CA LYS A 352 -8.80 13.65 -18.68
C LYS A 352 -8.87 15.08 -18.13
N ASN A 353 -8.06 15.37 -17.11
CA ASN A 353 -8.22 16.59 -16.31
C ASN A 353 -7.17 17.67 -16.61
N ASN A 354 -6.16 17.41 -17.45
CA ASN A 354 -5.13 18.40 -17.81
C ASN A 354 -4.67 18.24 -19.27
N ALA A 355 -4.72 19.34 -20.03
CA ALA A 355 -4.39 19.34 -21.46
C ALA A 355 -2.90 19.07 -21.74
N HIS A 356 -1.99 19.57 -20.90
CA HIS A 356 -0.56 19.30 -21.07
C HIS A 356 -0.23 17.83 -20.75
N GLY A 357 -0.86 17.27 -19.72
CA GLY A 357 -0.80 15.84 -19.38
C GLY A 357 -1.33 14.97 -20.51
N PHE A 358 -2.47 15.35 -21.09
CA PHE A 358 -3.04 14.69 -22.27
C PHE A 358 -2.04 14.63 -23.43
N GLU A 359 -1.49 15.77 -23.85
CA GLU A 359 -0.56 15.83 -24.98
C GLU A 359 0.73 15.06 -24.73
N THR A 360 1.25 15.14 -23.50
CA THR A 360 2.46 14.40 -23.09
C THR A 360 2.22 12.89 -23.14
N LEU A 361 1.08 12.42 -22.61
CA LEU A 361 0.71 11.02 -22.64
C LEU A 361 0.42 10.52 -24.06
N LYS A 362 -0.31 11.30 -24.86
CA LYS A 362 -0.58 10.97 -26.27
C LYS A 362 0.72 10.79 -27.04
N ARG A 363 1.68 11.71 -26.87
CA ARG A 363 3.00 11.63 -27.49
C ARG A 363 3.78 10.40 -27.01
N ALA A 364 3.85 10.17 -25.69
CA ALA A 364 4.60 9.04 -25.14
C ALA A 364 4.03 7.68 -25.57
N ILE A 365 2.71 7.52 -25.51
CA ILE A 365 2.05 6.26 -25.86
C ILE A 365 2.18 5.98 -27.37
N PHE A 366 1.96 6.97 -28.23
CA PHE A 366 1.93 6.77 -29.68
C PHE A 366 3.25 7.08 -30.42
N ALA A 367 4.33 7.44 -29.72
CA ALA A 367 5.63 7.78 -30.32
C ALA A 367 6.24 6.69 -31.22
N GLY A 368 5.90 5.40 -30.98
CA GLY A 368 6.42 4.25 -31.73
C GLY A 368 5.65 3.90 -33.01
N ARG A 369 5.12 4.86 -33.77
CA ARG A 369 4.59 4.58 -35.13
C ARG A 369 5.72 4.55 -36.14
N ALA A 370 5.67 3.62 -37.09
CA ALA A 370 6.69 3.50 -38.13
C ALA A 370 6.86 4.83 -38.90
N PRO A 371 8.10 5.21 -39.29
CA PRO A 371 8.35 6.42 -40.06
C PRO A 371 7.76 6.27 -41.47
N GLY A 372 6.53 6.75 -41.63
CA GLY A 372 5.70 6.62 -42.83
C GLY A 372 4.25 7.08 -42.63
N ASP A 373 3.76 7.08 -41.38
CA ASP A 373 2.44 7.61 -41.01
C ASP A 373 2.46 9.13 -40.80
N SER A 374 2.69 9.88 -41.87
CA SER A 374 2.78 11.34 -41.85
C SER A 374 1.46 12.09 -41.60
N THR A 375 0.38 11.42 -41.23
CA THR A 375 -0.94 12.05 -41.03
C THR A 375 -1.22 12.57 -39.62
N SER A 376 -0.29 12.44 -38.66
CA SER A 376 -0.52 12.94 -37.28
C SER A 376 0.64 13.69 -36.61
N LEU A 377 1.81 13.81 -37.25
CA LEU A 377 2.96 14.54 -36.70
C LEU A 377 3.06 16.02 -37.13
N ALA A 378 2.14 16.52 -37.96
CA ALA A 378 2.10 17.94 -38.34
C ALA A 378 1.68 18.90 -37.21
N VAL A 379 1.33 18.39 -36.02
CA VAL A 379 0.89 19.21 -34.87
C VAL A 379 2.01 19.44 -33.85
N ALA A 380 3.16 18.76 -33.94
CA ALA A 380 4.19 18.81 -32.90
C ALA A 380 5.10 20.07 -32.93
N ASN A 381 5.08 20.87 -33.99
CA ASN A 381 5.95 22.06 -34.15
C ASN A 381 5.19 23.39 -34.38
N ALA A 382 3.88 23.45 -34.10
CA ALA A 382 3.12 24.71 -34.20
C ALA A 382 3.03 25.42 -32.84
N PRO A 383 3.20 26.76 -32.78
CA PRO A 383 3.09 27.52 -31.54
C PRO A 383 1.67 27.44 -30.94
N PRO A 384 1.50 27.67 -29.63
CA PRO A 384 0.26 27.37 -28.92
C PRO A 384 -0.81 28.42 -29.25
N LEU A 385 -1.71 28.12 -30.19
CA LEU A 385 -2.90 28.93 -30.42
C LEU A 385 -4.13 28.06 -30.73
N THR A 386 -5.12 28.19 -29.83
CA THR A 386 -6.56 28.28 -30.08
C THR A 386 -7.21 27.29 -31.06
N HIS A 387 -8.02 26.37 -30.52
CA HIS A 387 -9.19 25.76 -31.17
C HIS A 387 -9.08 25.43 -32.68
N ALA A 388 -8.04 24.70 -33.11
CA ALA A 388 -7.97 24.18 -34.47
C ALA A 388 -8.11 22.65 -34.47
N LYS A 389 -9.24 22.15 -35.00
CA LYS A 389 -9.44 20.74 -35.35
C LYS A 389 -8.42 20.34 -36.44
N PRO A 390 -7.78 19.15 -36.38
CA PRO A 390 -6.93 18.69 -37.47
C PRO A 390 -7.77 18.35 -38.71
N ASN A 391 -7.42 18.95 -39.85
CA ASN A 391 -8.05 18.76 -41.16
C ASN A 391 -7.48 17.54 -41.90
N LEU A 392 -7.88 16.33 -41.49
CA LEU A 392 -8.01 15.20 -42.41
C LEU A 392 -9.42 14.62 -42.26
N PRO A 393 -10.18 14.40 -43.34
CA PRO A 393 -11.47 13.73 -43.25
C PRO A 393 -11.24 12.34 -42.64
N LEU A 394 -11.89 12.05 -41.51
CA LEU A 394 -11.82 10.75 -40.83
C LEU A 394 -12.19 9.56 -41.75
N SER A 395 -12.89 9.84 -42.86
CA SER A 395 -13.22 8.90 -43.94
C SER A 395 -12.03 8.45 -44.79
N GLN A 396 -10.84 9.05 -44.62
CA GLN A 396 -9.63 8.73 -45.39
C GLN A 396 -8.56 7.98 -44.56
N LEU A 397 -8.87 7.61 -43.32
CA LEU A 397 -7.96 6.81 -42.50
C LEU A 397 -7.90 5.37 -43.07
N PRO A 398 -6.69 4.81 -43.31
CA PRO A 398 -6.55 3.44 -43.76
C PRO A 398 -7.14 2.47 -42.72
N MET A 399 -7.96 1.52 -43.18
CA MET A 399 -8.68 0.57 -42.32
C MET A 399 -7.79 -0.53 -41.71
N SER A 400 -6.51 -0.57 -42.11
CA SER A 400 -5.51 -1.47 -41.53
C SER A 400 -4.78 -0.74 -40.40
N PRO A 401 -4.75 -1.28 -39.17
CA PRO A 401 -4.00 -0.65 -38.09
C PRO A 401 -2.52 -0.56 -38.45
N PRO A 402 -1.83 0.53 -38.09
CA PRO A 402 -0.42 0.70 -38.40
C PRO A 402 0.40 -0.41 -37.73
N SER A 403 1.54 -0.76 -38.35
CA SER A 403 2.44 -1.75 -37.78
C SER A 403 2.96 -1.27 -36.42
N LEU A 404 2.59 -2.00 -35.37
CA LEU A 404 3.02 -1.69 -34.02
C LEU A 404 4.51 -1.99 -33.88
N VAL A 405 5.30 -1.00 -33.45
CA VAL A 405 6.71 -1.24 -33.11
C VAL A 405 6.77 -2.19 -31.92
N LYS A 406 7.42 -3.34 -32.11
CA LYS A 406 7.57 -4.38 -31.09
C LYS A 406 8.30 -3.83 -29.87
N GLY A 407 7.76 -4.08 -28.68
CA GLY A 407 8.27 -3.58 -27.42
C GLY A 407 7.86 -2.14 -27.10
N SER A 408 7.11 -1.46 -27.97
CA SER A 408 6.61 -0.11 -27.68
C SER A 408 5.52 -0.12 -26.60
N LEU A 409 5.34 1.02 -25.96
CA LEU A 409 4.28 1.23 -24.99
C LEU A 409 2.90 1.08 -25.64
N HIS A 410 2.74 1.56 -26.89
CA HIS A 410 1.52 1.36 -27.69
C HIS A 410 1.17 -0.12 -27.87
N GLU A 411 2.14 -0.93 -28.32
CA GLU A 411 1.94 -2.37 -28.53
C GLU A 411 1.54 -3.08 -27.24
N SER A 412 2.18 -2.71 -26.14
CA SER A 412 1.88 -3.27 -24.82
C SER A 412 0.47 -2.90 -24.33
N MET A 413 0.05 -1.66 -24.53
CA MET A 413 -1.32 -1.24 -24.19
C MET A 413 -2.36 -1.97 -25.05
N CYS A 414 -2.14 -2.06 -26.37
CA CYS A 414 -3.02 -2.82 -27.26
C CYS A 414 -3.14 -4.30 -26.84
N ALA A 415 -2.04 -4.94 -26.43
CA ALA A 415 -2.06 -6.31 -25.93
C ALA A 415 -2.89 -6.48 -24.65
N PHE A 416 -2.93 -5.47 -23.76
CA PHE A 416 -3.78 -5.53 -22.57
C PHE A 416 -5.28 -5.38 -22.85
N MET A 417 -5.67 -4.84 -24.01
CA MET A 417 -7.10 -4.79 -24.42
C MET A 417 -7.72 -6.17 -24.64
N THR A 418 -6.89 -7.21 -24.77
CA THR A 418 -7.31 -8.61 -24.85
C THR A 418 -6.89 -9.41 -23.62
N SER A 419 -6.51 -8.74 -22.52
CA SER A 419 -6.16 -9.41 -21.26
C SER A 419 -7.34 -10.20 -20.68
N THR A 420 -7.05 -11.30 -20.00
CA THR A 420 -8.02 -12.06 -19.18
C THR A 420 -8.42 -11.30 -17.92
N ASN A 421 -7.62 -10.33 -17.47
CA ASN A 421 -7.99 -9.41 -16.40
C ASN A 421 -8.96 -8.36 -16.95
N THR A 422 -10.24 -8.50 -16.62
CA THR A 422 -11.33 -7.65 -17.14
C THR A 422 -11.17 -6.18 -16.74
N ASP A 423 -10.66 -5.91 -15.54
CA ASP A 423 -10.46 -4.55 -15.04
C ASP A 423 -9.34 -3.85 -15.81
N LEU A 424 -8.19 -4.53 -15.98
CA LEU A 424 -7.07 -4.01 -16.75
C LEU A 424 -7.47 -3.76 -18.20
N LYS A 425 -8.13 -4.74 -18.83
CA LYS A 425 -8.66 -4.63 -20.19
C LYS A 425 -9.54 -3.39 -20.36
N ARG A 426 -10.50 -3.19 -19.44
CA ARG A 426 -11.42 -2.04 -19.48
C ARG A 426 -10.68 -0.72 -19.28
N CYS A 427 -9.80 -0.64 -18.28
CA CYS A 427 -9.07 0.59 -17.97
C CYS A 427 -8.15 1.03 -19.11
N VAL A 428 -7.42 0.09 -19.72
CA VAL A 428 -6.55 0.40 -20.87
C VAL A 428 -7.36 0.85 -22.08
N SER A 429 -8.49 0.18 -22.34
CA SER A 429 -9.36 0.54 -23.46
C SER A 429 -9.94 1.96 -23.30
N GLU A 430 -10.47 2.28 -22.11
CA GLU A 430 -10.98 3.63 -21.79
C GLU A 430 -9.89 4.72 -21.87
N PHE A 431 -8.68 4.40 -21.38
CA PHE A 431 -7.54 5.32 -21.45
C PHE A 431 -7.14 5.62 -22.89
N LEU A 432 -6.94 4.60 -23.72
CA LEU A 432 -6.59 4.77 -25.14
C LEU A 432 -7.69 5.49 -25.92
N PHE A 433 -8.97 5.21 -25.63
CA PHE A 433 -10.10 5.91 -26.22
C PHE A 433 -10.09 7.40 -25.87
N THR A 434 -9.76 7.74 -24.62
CA THR A 434 -9.58 9.13 -24.18
C THR A 434 -8.47 9.82 -24.97
N LEU A 435 -7.28 9.20 -25.10
CA LEU A 435 -6.17 9.73 -25.90
C LEU A 435 -6.51 9.91 -27.40
N CYS A 436 -7.51 9.19 -27.89
CA CYS A 436 -8.10 9.34 -29.22
C CYS A 436 -9.28 10.33 -29.23
N HIS A 437 -9.33 11.30 -28.30
CA HIS A 437 -10.39 12.30 -28.18
C HIS A 437 -11.82 11.73 -28.11
N ASN A 438 -11.97 10.52 -27.56
CA ASN A 438 -13.25 9.80 -27.57
C ASN A 438 -13.83 9.61 -28.99
N ASN A 439 -12.97 9.56 -30.01
CA ASN A 439 -13.35 9.36 -31.40
C ASN A 439 -13.19 7.88 -31.77
N ALA A 440 -14.29 7.24 -32.18
CA ALA A 440 -14.29 5.81 -32.50
C ALA A 440 -13.45 5.44 -33.73
N LEU A 441 -13.35 6.33 -34.71
CA LEU A 441 -12.55 6.10 -35.92
C LEU A 441 -11.05 6.23 -35.61
N GLU A 442 -10.64 7.29 -34.90
CA GLU A 442 -9.26 7.46 -34.43
C GLU A 442 -8.86 6.26 -33.55
N PHE A 443 -9.72 5.87 -32.61
CA PHE A 443 -9.47 4.72 -31.73
C PHE A 443 -9.32 3.41 -32.51
N THR A 444 -10.24 3.10 -33.43
CA THR A 444 -10.17 1.89 -34.26
C THR A 444 -8.91 1.86 -35.12
N HIS A 445 -8.53 3.01 -35.69
CA HIS A 445 -7.29 3.14 -36.45
C HIS A 445 -6.06 2.88 -35.57
N CYS A 446 -6.03 3.42 -34.35
CA CYS A 446 -4.89 3.27 -33.44
C CYS A 446 -4.75 1.83 -32.92
N THR A 447 -5.84 1.18 -32.52
CA THR A 447 -5.78 -0.09 -31.78
C THR A 447 -6.17 -1.31 -32.60
N GLY A 448 -6.73 -1.11 -33.80
CA GLY A 448 -7.35 -2.15 -34.61
C GLY A 448 -8.76 -2.51 -34.12
N LEU A 449 -9.65 -2.85 -35.07
CA LEU A 449 -11.06 -3.16 -34.80
C LEU A 449 -11.24 -4.33 -33.83
N GLY A 450 -10.44 -5.39 -33.94
CA GLY A 450 -10.52 -6.57 -33.07
C GLY A 450 -10.32 -6.24 -31.59
N ASN A 451 -9.44 -5.28 -31.28
CA ASN A 451 -9.23 -4.79 -29.92
C ASN A 451 -10.30 -3.78 -29.51
N ALA A 452 -10.68 -2.86 -30.41
CA ALA A 452 -11.60 -1.77 -30.13
C ALA A 452 -13.06 -2.21 -29.91
N VAL A 453 -13.52 -3.26 -30.59
CA VAL A 453 -14.94 -3.64 -30.68
C VAL A 453 -15.60 -3.84 -29.32
N ALA A 454 -14.89 -4.40 -28.35
CA ALA A 454 -15.45 -4.67 -27.03
C ALA A 454 -15.82 -3.36 -26.30
N LEU A 455 -14.96 -2.34 -26.36
CA LEU A 455 -15.24 -1.04 -25.74
C LEU A 455 -16.31 -0.28 -26.51
N LEU A 456 -16.26 -0.28 -27.85
CA LEU A 456 -17.21 0.46 -28.69
C LEU A 456 -18.64 -0.04 -28.50
N ARG A 457 -18.83 -1.36 -28.38
CA ARG A 457 -20.12 -1.97 -28.02
C ARG A 457 -20.59 -1.55 -26.64
N LEU A 458 -19.70 -1.56 -25.64
CA LEU A 458 -20.02 -1.11 -24.28
C LEU A 458 -20.44 0.36 -24.22
N LYS A 459 -19.92 1.21 -25.12
CA LYS A 459 -20.28 2.63 -25.23
C LYS A 459 -21.50 2.88 -26.13
N GLY A 460 -22.07 1.87 -26.77
CA GLY A 460 -23.23 2.00 -27.67
C GLY A 460 -22.92 2.73 -28.99
N ILE A 461 -21.66 2.74 -29.42
CA ILE A 461 -21.22 3.42 -30.65
C ILE A 461 -21.31 2.47 -31.88
N MET A 462 -21.29 1.15 -31.64
CA MET A 462 -21.32 0.10 -32.66
C MET A 462 -22.38 -0.96 -32.34
#